data_AF-A0A2I1HWJ0-F1
#
_entry.id   AF-A0A2I1HWJ0-F1
#
_cell.length_a   1.000
_cell.length_b   1.000
_cell.length_c   1.000
_cell.angle_alpha   90.00
_cell.angle_beta   90.00
_cell.angle_gamma   90.00
#
_symmetry.space_group_name_H-M   'P 1'
#
loop_
_entity.id
_entity.type
_entity.pdbx_description
1 polymer ?
#
loop_
_entity_poly.entity_id
_entity_poly.type
_entity_poly.pdbx_seq_one_letter_code
_entity_poly.pdbx_strand_id
1 'polypeptide(L)'
;LDYIKCCEYDYSQKPPRILLSLPIKSTTSPHERNVDHIIKDLDILIKNKEVTPISWFGTTNNLEASFGFRRYKNLLDDFKFHLIGIVIGIVILGFLYFYAKKKYPLGENIVIFKFPLIILNFIMSIMFILNNGKNVPQLFIPRYDLSFPSLFSKIFLYFKN
;
A
#
# COMPACT_ATOMS: atom_id res chain seq x y z
N LEU A 1 10.90 33.99 1.03
CA LEU A 1 11.29 32.62 1.47
C LEU A 1 10.10 32.13 2.26
N ASP A 2 8.98 31.93 1.58
CA ASP A 2 7.67 31.99 2.21
C ASP A 2 6.99 30.63 2.12
N TYR A 3 6.38 30.24 3.24
CA TYR A 3 5.67 28.99 3.51
C TYR A 3 6.55 27.78 3.85
N ILE A 4 7.31 27.88 4.95
CA ILE A 4 7.63 26.67 5.73
C ILE A 4 6.30 26.25 6.39
N LYS A 5 5.62 25.26 5.81
CA LYS A 5 4.47 24.61 6.44
C LYS A 5 4.99 23.96 7.73
N CYS A 6 4.61 24.52 8.88
CA CYS A 6 5.07 24.03 10.18
C CYS A 6 4.71 22.54 10.38
N CYS A 7 5.50 21.95 11.27
CA CYS A 7 5.89 20.56 11.38
C CYS A 7 4.79 19.51 11.23
N GLU A 8 5.08 18.47 10.43
CA GLU A 8 4.30 17.22 10.44
C GLU A 8 4.71 16.38 11.65
N TYR A 9 3.72 15.85 12.38
CA TYR A 9 3.94 15.06 13.59
C TYR A 9 3.61 13.59 13.34
N ASP A 10 4.53 12.72 13.73
CA ASP A 10 4.29 11.28 13.80
C ASP A 10 3.79 10.89 15.20
N TYR A 11 2.50 10.56 15.29
CA TYR A 11 1.82 10.11 16.50
C TYR A 11 1.89 8.59 16.73
N SER A 12 2.54 7.84 15.83
CA SER A 12 2.76 6.38 15.98
C SER A 12 3.51 6.04 17.27
N GLN A 13 4.32 6.99 17.76
CA GLN A 13 5.18 6.82 18.93
C GLN A 13 4.85 7.84 20.02
N LYS A 14 5.09 7.47 21.28
CA LYS A 14 4.95 8.36 22.45
C LYS A 14 6.32 8.58 23.09
N PRO A 15 6.82 9.83 23.18
CA PRO A 15 6.20 11.07 22.72
C PRO A 15 6.18 11.22 21.17
N PRO A 16 5.29 12.05 20.60
CA PRO A 16 5.22 12.28 19.16
C PRO A 16 6.53 12.82 18.60
N ARG A 17 6.89 12.39 17.39
CA ARG A 17 8.10 12.82 16.71
C ARG A 17 7.78 13.89 15.67
N ILE A 18 8.71 14.81 15.46
CA ILE A 18 8.59 15.83 14.41
C ILE A 18 9.26 15.30 13.14
N LEU A 19 8.54 15.31 12.03
CA LEU A 19 9.06 14.97 10.71
C LEU A 19 9.58 16.24 10.03
N LEU A 20 10.85 16.21 9.66
CA LEU A 20 11.50 17.26 8.89
C LEU A 20 11.48 16.92 7.41
N SER A 21 10.61 17.59 6.64
CA SER A 21 10.51 17.39 5.20
C SER A 21 11.40 18.39 4.45
N LEU A 22 12.28 17.87 3.60
CA LEU A 22 13.22 18.65 2.79
C LEU A 22 12.85 18.51 1.30
N PRO A 23 12.39 19.58 0.63
CA PRO A 23 12.13 19.54 -0.80
C PRO A 23 13.46 19.49 -1.57
N ILE A 24 13.73 18.38 -2.25
CA ILE A 24 14.90 18.22 -3.12
C ILE A 24 14.44 18.39 -4.56
N LYS A 25 14.99 19.36 -5.27
CA LYS A 25 14.73 19.54 -6.71
C LYS A 25 15.54 18.52 -7.50
N SER A 26 14.88 17.85 -8.45
CA SER A 26 15.56 17.00 -9.43
C SER A 26 16.21 17.85 -10.51
N THR A 27 17.24 17.29 -11.13
CA THR A 27 17.99 17.90 -12.23
C THR A 27 18.06 16.94 -13.41
N THR A 28 18.07 17.49 -14.62
CA THR A 28 18.23 16.75 -15.88
C THR A 28 19.68 16.81 -16.37
N SER A 29 20.53 17.62 -15.73
CA SER A 29 21.94 17.74 -16.09
C SER A 29 22.71 16.49 -15.67
N PRO A 30 23.45 15.82 -16.56
CA PRO A 30 24.25 14.66 -16.21
C PRO A 30 25.48 15.01 -15.34
N HIS A 31 25.82 16.28 -15.23
CA HIS A 31 26.95 16.77 -14.43
C HIS A 31 26.55 17.18 -13.01
N GLU A 32 25.25 17.25 -12.72
CA GLU A 32 24.73 17.54 -11.39
C GLU A 32 24.44 16.25 -10.63
N ARG A 33 24.44 16.34 -9.30
CA ARG A 33 24.18 15.17 -8.46
C ARG A 33 22.70 14.76 -8.56
N ASN A 34 22.45 13.50 -8.91
CA ASN A 34 21.11 12.92 -8.90
C ASN A 34 20.53 12.89 -7.47
N VAL A 35 19.22 13.16 -7.36
CA VAL A 35 18.41 13.02 -6.16
C VAL A 35 18.67 11.70 -5.42
N ASP A 36 18.81 10.57 -6.10
CA ASP A 36 19.07 9.26 -5.45
C ASP A 36 20.37 9.27 -4.65
N HIS A 37 21.43 9.90 -5.19
CA HIS A 37 22.69 10.05 -4.47
C HIS A 37 22.54 11.02 -3.29
N ILE A 38 21.83 12.14 -3.47
CA ILE A 38 21.57 13.10 -2.38
C ILE A 38 20.84 12.41 -1.22
N ILE A 39 19.81 11.62 -1.51
CA ILE A 39 19.05 10.88 -0.50
C ILE A 39 19.95 9.88 0.24
N LYS A 40 20.77 9.14 -0.50
CA LYS A 40 21.70 8.16 0.09
C LYS A 40 22.74 8.84 0.97
N ASP A 41 23.31 9.96 0.53
CA ASP A 41 24.30 10.72 1.29
C ASP A 41 23.68 11.27 2.58
N LEU A 42 22.48 11.88 2.51
CA LEU A 42 21.76 12.36 3.69
C LEU A 42 21.43 11.23 4.67
N ASP A 43 21.01 10.06 4.18
CA ASP A 43 20.74 8.89 5.02
C ASP A 43 22.00 8.40 5.74
N ILE A 44 23.14 8.33 5.04
CA ILE A 44 24.44 7.96 5.62
C ILE A 44 24.88 8.98 6.67
N LEU A 45 24.74 10.28 6.39
CA LEU A 45 25.10 11.34 7.33
C LEU A 45 24.30 11.23 8.63
N ILE A 46 22.99 11.05 8.54
CA ILE A 46 22.10 10.94 9.70
C ILE A 46 22.35 9.65 10.48
N LYS A 47 22.48 8.51 9.80
CA LYS A 47 22.73 7.21 10.45
C LYS A 47 24.08 7.16 11.16
N ASN A 48 25.09 7.82 10.63
CA ASN A 48 26.44 7.87 11.20
C ASN A 48 26.71 9.19 11.92
N LYS A 49 25.69 9.87 12.46
CA LYS A 49 25.82 11.22 13.02
C LYS A 49 26.92 11.36 14.09
N GLU A 50 27.27 10.27 14.78
CA GLU A 50 28.35 10.24 15.78
C GLU A 50 29.73 10.60 15.21
N VAL A 51 29.97 10.30 13.93
CA VAL A 51 31.24 10.53 13.25
C VAL A 51 31.15 11.54 12.10
N THR A 52 29.95 12.00 11.74
CA THR A 52 29.76 12.99 10.69
C THR A 52 29.52 14.39 11.25
N PRO A 53 29.86 15.46 10.49
CA PRO A 53 29.67 16.84 10.95
C PRO A 53 28.21 17.24 11.24
N ILE A 54 27.23 16.39 10.91
CA ILE A 54 25.80 16.70 11.15
C ILE A 54 25.46 16.75 12.65
N SER A 55 26.25 16.12 13.52
CA SER A 55 26.07 16.22 14.98
C SER A 55 26.71 17.47 15.59
N TRP A 56 27.59 18.16 14.86
CA TRP A 56 28.29 19.35 15.37
C TRP A 56 27.38 20.59 15.45
N PHE A 57 26.27 20.57 14.71
CA PHE A 57 25.25 21.62 14.80
C PHE A 57 24.16 21.22 15.80
N GLY A 58 23.84 22.14 16.73
CA GLY A 58 22.91 21.86 17.83
C GLY A 58 21.51 21.39 17.40
N THR A 59 21.02 21.85 16.26
CA THR A 59 19.69 21.47 15.74
C THR A 59 19.70 20.09 15.10
N THR A 60 20.71 19.77 14.30
CA THR A 60 20.76 18.50 13.55
C THR A 60 21.32 17.33 14.38
N ASN A 61 21.93 17.61 15.53
CA ASN A 61 22.29 16.56 16.50
C ASN A 61 21.05 15.81 17.05
N ASN A 62 19.89 16.47 17.07
CA ASN A 62 18.63 15.88 17.52
C ASN A 62 17.99 14.94 16.49
N LEU A 63 18.56 14.83 15.29
CA LEU A 63 18.09 13.88 14.28
C LEU A 63 18.27 12.45 14.76
N GLU A 64 17.28 11.62 14.47
CA GLU A 64 17.26 10.24 14.92
C GLU A 64 17.98 9.33 13.92
N ALA A 65 19.13 8.79 14.33
CA ALA A 65 19.96 7.94 13.49
C ALA A 65 19.26 6.64 13.05
N SER A 66 18.39 6.08 13.90
CA SER A 66 17.61 4.87 13.58
C SER A 66 16.57 5.09 12.48
N PHE A 67 16.06 6.32 12.34
CA PHE A 67 15.05 6.66 11.34
C PHE A 67 15.68 6.93 9.95
N GLY A 68 16.80 7.66 9.94
CA GLY A 68 17.55 8.00 8.74
C GLY A 68 16.87 9.05 7.85
N PHE A 69 17.24 9.09 6.57
CA PHE A 69 16.58 9.94 5.57
C PHE A 69 15.73 9.09 4.62
N ARG A 70 14.44 9.40 4.50
CA ARG A 70 13.49 8.64 3.68
C ARG A 70 12.85 9.53 2.62
N ARG A 71 12.80 9.02 1.39
CA ARG A 71 12.00 9.63 0.33
C ARG A 71 10.53 9.51 0.69
N TYR A 72 9.80 10.62 0.68
CA TYR A 72 8.33 10.58 0.71
C TYR A 72 7.85 9.83 -0.53
N LYS A 73 7.31 8.63 -0.34
CA LYS A 73 6.70 7.85 -1.42
C LYS A 73 5.24 8.25 -1.51
N ASN A 74 4.85 8.77 -2.66
CA ASN A 74 3.44 8.93 -2.97
C ASN A 74 2.82 7.53 -3.02
N LEU A 75 1.83 7.26 -2.18
CA LEU A 75 1.08 6.00 -2.20
C LEU A 75 0.56 5.69 -3.61
N LEU A 76 0.19 6.72 -4.38
CA LEU A 76 -0.22 6.59 -5.77
C LEU A 76 0.84 5.94 -6.66
N ASP A 77 2.13 6.21 -6.45
CA ASP A 77 3.19 5.59 -7.28
C ASP A 77 3.41 4.12 -6.92
N ASP A 78 3.31 3.75 -5.64
CA ASP A 78 3.41 2.35 -5.20
C ASP A 78 2.18 1.53 -5.67
N PHE A 79 0.99 2.12 -5.71
CA PHE A 79 -0.23 1.45 -6.16
C PHE A 79 -0.51 1.58 -7.67
N LYS A 80 0.20 2.44 -8.40
CA LYS A 80 -0.05 2.71 -9.83
C LYS A 80 -0.11 1.44 -10.67
N PHE A 81 0.89 0.56 -10.49
CA PHE A 81 0.97 -0.70 -11.24
C PHE A 81 -0.15 -1.68 -10.85
N HIS A 82 -0.51 -1.74 -9.56
CA HIS A 82 -1.62 -2.56 -9.09
C HIS A 82 -2.96 -2.08 -9.66
N LEU A 83 -3.19 -0.76 -9.69
CA LEU A 83 -4.38 -0.17 -10.27
C LEU A 83 -4.46 -0.44 -11.78
N ILE A 84 -3.35 -0.32 -12.51
CA ILE A 84 -3.29 -0.66 -13.94
C ILE A 84 -3.68 -2.13 -14.17
N GLY A 85 -3.18 -3.05 -13.34
CA GLY A 85 -3.54 -4.47 -13.43
C GLY A 85 -5.04 -4.72 -13.23
N ILE A 86 -5.65 -4.03 -12.25
CA ILE A 86 -7.10 -4.12 -11.99
C ILE A 86 -7.90 -3.62 -13.20
N VAL A 87 -7.52 -2.47 -13.77
CA VAL A 87 -8.21 -1.90 -14.94
C VAL A 87 -8.13 -2.85 -16.13
N ILE A 88 -6.95 -3.41 -16.42
CA ILE A 88 -6.76 -4.39 -17.51
C ILE A 88 -7.66 -5.62 -17.29
N GLY A 89 -7.71 -6.14 -16.05
CA GLY A 89 -8.58 -7.27 -15.70
C GLY A 89 -10.06 -6.98 -15.97
N ILE A 90 -10.55 -5.80 -15.59
CA ILE A 90 -11.93 -5.37 -15.84
C ILE A 90 -12.22 -5.29 -17.35
N VAL A 91 -11.29 -4.75 -18.13
CA VAL A 91 -11.43 -4.64 -19.59
C VAL A 91 -11.51 -6.01 -20.23
N ILE A 92 -10.63 -6.95 -19.86
CA ILE A 92 -10.66 -8.33 -20.37
C ILE A 92 -11.97 -9.02 -20.02
N LEU A 93 -12.46 -8.88 -18.79
CA LEU A 93 -13.74 -9.43 -18.36
C LEU A 93 -14.91 -8.83 -19.15
N GLY A 94 -14.88 -7.53 -19.42
CA GLY A 94 -15.86 -6.85 -20.27
C GLY A 94 -15.88 -7.40 -21.70
N PHE A 95 -14.70 -7.61 -22.31
CA PHE A 95 -14.59 -8.24 -23.63
C PHE A 95 -15.13 -9.67 -23.64
N LEU A 96 -14.79 -10.48 -22.63
CA LEU A 96 -15.30 -11.84 -22.49
C LEU A 96 -16.82 -11.87 -22.36
N TYR A 97 -17.38 -10.98 -21.54
CA TYR A 97 -18.83 -10.85 -21.37
C TYR A 97 -19.52 -10.48 -22.69
N PHE A 98 -19.00 -9.48 -23.40
CA PHE A 98 -19.58 -9.04 -24.67
C PHE A 98 -19.50 -10.15 -25.73
N TYR A 99 -18.36 -10.84 -25.82
CA TYR A 99 -18.18 -11.98 -26.72
C TYR A 99 -19.17 -13.11 -26.41
N ALA A 100 -19.31 -13.48 -25.14
CA ALA A 100 -20.24 -14.51 -24.71
C ALA A 100 -21.70 -14.13 -24.96
N LYS A 101 -22.08 -12.87 -24.68
CA LYS A 101 -23.43 -12.36 -24.94
C LYS A 101 -23.78 -12.34 -26.42
N LYS A 102 -22.82 -12.03 -27.29
CA LYS A 102 -23.01 -12.07 -28.74
C LYS A 102 -23.17 -13.49 -29.27
N LYS A 103 -22.40 -14.45 -28.75
CA LYS A 103 -22.42 -15.85 -29.21
C LYS A 103 -23.60 -16.65 -28.65
N TYR A 104 -23.95 -16.41 -27.39
CA TYR A 104 -25.00 -17.10 -26.66
C TYR A 104 -25.92 -16.10 -25.94
N PRO A 105 -26.86 -15.47 -26.67
CA PRO A 105 -27.70 -14.42 -26.11
C PRO A 105 -28.63 -14.90 -24.99
N LEU A 106 -29.03 -16.18 -25.03
CA LEU A 106 -29.86 -16.86 -24.03
C LEU A 106 -29.05 -17.47 -22.87
N GLY A 107 -27.71 -17.45 -22.95
CA GLY A 107 -26.83 -18.00 -21.92
C GLY A 107 -26.72 -17.08 -20.69
N GLU A 108 -26.49 -17.67 -19.51
CA GLU A 108 -26.21 -16.95 -18.26
C GLU A 108 -24.79 -16.37 -18.25
N ASN A 109 -24.51 -15.40 -19.13
CA ASN A 109 -23.17 -14.84 -19.31
C ASN A 109 -22.63 -14.09 -18.08
N ILE A 110 -23.47 -13.82 -17.07
CA ILE A 110 -23.07 -13.23 -15.78
C ILE A 110 -22.09 -14.13 -15.00
N VAL A 111 -22.09 -15.43 -15.28
CA VAL A 111 -21.19 -16.42 -14.64
C VAL A 111 -19.71 -16.08 -14.89
N ILE A 112 -19.39 -15.39 -15.99
CA ILE A 112 -18.03 -14.92 -16.32
C ILE A 112 -17.45 -14.01 -15.22
N PHE A 113 -18.29 -13.23 -14.55
CA PHE A 113 -17.86 -12.38 -13.44
C PHE A 113 -17.85 -13.13 -12.09
N LYS A 114 -18.70 -14.15 -11.93
CA LYS A 114 -18.82 -14.90 -10.66
C LYS A 114 -17.54 -15.63 -10.30
N PHE A 115 -16.92 -16.34 -11.25
CA PHE A 115 -15.71 -17.13 -10.98
C PHE A 115 -14.52 -16.29 -10.48
N PRO A 116 -14.11 -15.20 -11.17
CA PRO A 116 -13.05 -14.32 -10.69
C PRO A 116 -13.36 -13.70 -9.33
N LEU A 117 -14.61 -13.29 -9.08
CA LEU A 117 -15.01 -12.69 -7.80
C LEU A 117 -14.94 -13.69 -6.64
N ILE A 118 -15.32 -14.95 -6.86
CA ILE A 118 -15.19 -16.02 -5.86
C ILE A 118 -13.72 -16.26 -5.53
N ILE A 119 -12.86 -16.36 -6.54
CA ILE A 119 -11.41 -16.54 -6.35
C ILE A 119 -10.81 -15.35 -5.60
N LEU A 120 -11.16 -14.12 -5.98
CA LEU A 120 -10.71 -12.90 -5.31
C LEU A 120 -11.12 -12.89 -3.83
N ASN A 121 -12.38 -13.23 -3.54
CA ASN A 121 -12.89 -13.30 -2.17
C ASN A 121 -12.15 -14.35 -1.33
N PHE A 122 -11.83 -15.49 -1.93
CA PHE A 122 -11.04 -16.54 -1.28
C PHE A 122 -9.61 -16.07 -0.95
N ILE A 123 -8.92 -15.45 -1.91
CA ILE A 123 -7.57 -14.90 -1.70
C ILE A 123 -7.58 -13.83 -0.61
N MET A 124 -8.54 -12.90 -0.65
CA MET A 124 -8.68 -11.84 0.34
C MET A 124 -8.92 -12.40 1.74
N SER A 125 -9.73 -13.45 1.86
CA SER A 125 -9.97 -14.14 3.12
C SER A 125 -8.70 -14.77 3.69
N ILE A 126 -7.91 -15.47 2.86
CA ILE A 126 -6.62 -16.03 3.28
C ILE A 126 -5.66 -14.93 3.71
N MET A 127 -5.50 -13.88 2.90
CA MET A 127 -4.63 -12.73 3.22
C MET A 127 -5.02 -12.07 4.53
N PHE A 128 -6.32 -11.88 4.77
CA PHE A 128 -6.82 -11.31 6.01
C PHE A 128 -6.45 -12.18 7.23
N ILE A 129 -6.65 -13.49 7.14
CA ILE A 129 -6.29 -14.44 8.20
C ILE A 129 -4.78 -14.46 8.44
N LEU A 130 -3.96 -14.48 7.39
CA LEU A 130 -2.49 -14.48 7.54
C LEU A 130 -1.98 -13.19 8.18
N ASN A 131 -2.52 -12.05 7.78
CA ASN A 131 -2.03 -10.74 8.22
C ASN A 131 -2.58 -10.31 9.58
N ASN A 132 -3.82 -10.69 9.91
CA ASN A 132 -4.52 -10.26 11.14
C ASN A 132 -4.83 -11.41 12.11
N GLY A 133 -4.64 -12.67 11.73
CA GLY A 133 -5.01 -13.84 12.54
C GLY A 133 -4.26 -13.95 13.87
N LYS A 134 -3.09 -13.31 13.98
CA LYS A 134 -2.36 -13.19 15.25
C LYS A 134 -2.97 -12.15 16.20
N ASN A 135 -3.68 -11.15 15.67
CA ASN A 135 -4.24 -10.03 16.44
C ASN A 135 -5.73 -10.23 16.78
N VAL A 136 -6.38 -11.24 16.20
CA VAL A 136 -7.78 -11.60 16.48
C VAL A 136 -7.85 -13.11 16.75
N PRO A 137 -7.62 -13.56 18.00
CA PRO A 137 -7.59 -14.99 18.34
C PRO A 137 -8.90 -15.75 18.05
N GLN A 138 -10.01 -15.03 17.81
CA GLN A 138 -11.30 -15.60 17.41
C GLN A 138 -11.36 -16.08 15.95
N LEU A 139 -10.42 -15.67 15.08
CA LEU A 139 -10.32 -16.18 13.70
C LEU A 139 -9.44 -17.43 13.57
N PHE A 140 -8.64 -17.75 14.61
CA PHE A 140 -7.68 -18.86 14.61
C PHE A 140 -8.27 -20.15 15.20
N ILE A 141 -9.56 -20.42 14.95
CA ILE A 141 -10.16 -21.69 15.33
C ILE A 141 -10.53 -22.43 14.04
N PRO A 142 -9.69 -23.36 13.55
CA PRO A 142 -10.14 -24.39 12.63
C PRO A 142 -10.98 -25.38 13.43
N ARG A 143 -12.19 -24.96 13.84
CA ARG A 143 -13.18 -25.92 14.32
C ARG A 143 -13.76 -26.54 13.07
N TYR A 144 -13.63 -27.87 12.99
CA TYR A 144 -14.27 -28.75 12.02
C TYR A 144 -15.79 -28.72 12.17
N ASP A 145 -16.38 -27.53 12.15
CA ASP A 145 -17.81 -27.37 12.12
C ASP A 145 -18.19 -26.89 10.72
N LEU A 146 -19.02 -27.72 10.10
CA LEU A 146 -19.52 -27.71 8.74
C LEU A 146 -20.47 -26.51 8.52
N SER A 147 -20.05 -25.30 8.90
CA SER A 147 -20.85 -24.07 8.90
C SER A 147 -20.30 -23.00 7.96
N PHE A 148 -19.29 -23.33 7.14
CA PHE A 148 -18.87 -22.53 5.98
C PHE A 148 -20.03 -22.18 5.00
N PRO A 149 -21.10 -22.98 4.84
CA PRO A 149 -22.26 -22.58 4.04
C PRO A 149 -23.05 -21.39 4.62
N SER A 150 -22.93 -21.09 5.93
CA SER A 150 -23.79 -20.09 6.60
C SER A 150 -23.32 -18.64 6.40
N LEU A 151 -22.01 -18.41 6.24
CA LEU A 151 -21.47 -17.09 5.87
C LEU A 151 -21.68 -16.83 4.38
N PHE A 152 -21.54 -17.87 3.55
CA PHE A 152 -21.79 -17.77 2.11
C PHE A 152 -23.27 -17.50 1.80
N SER A 153 -24.20 -18.11 2.55
CA SER A 153 -25.64 -17.87 2.37
C SER A 153 -26.07 -16.47 2.86
N LYS A 154 -25.48 -15.95 3.94
CA LYS A 154 -25.77 -14.59 4.43
C LYS A 154 -25.29 -13.50 3.47
N ILE A 155 -24.12 -13.67 2.88
CA ILE A 155 -23.60 -12.76 1.85
C ILE A 155 -24.47 -12.86 0.59
N PHE A 156 -24.87 -14.06 0.17
CA PHE A 156 -25.76 -14.24 -0.98
C PHE A 156 -27.18 -13.67 -0.76
N LEU A 157 -27.71 -13.74 0.47
CA LEU A 157 -28.98 -13.10 0.85
C LEU A 157 -28.89 -11.56 0.87
N TYR A 158 -27.73 -11.00 1.22
CA TYR A 158 -27.50 -9.56 1.18
C TYR A 158 -27.46 -9.00 -0.25
N PHE A 159 -27.09 -9.81 -1.25
CA PHE A 159 -27.09 -9.43 -2.66
C PHE A 159 -28.38 -9.79 -3.42
N LYS A 160 -29.35 -10.43 -2.75
CA LYS A 160 -30.64 -10.82 -3.33
C LYS A 160 -31.79 -9.84 -2.99
N ASN A 161 -31.56 -8.89 -2.09
CA ASN A 161 -32.45 -7.76 -1.81
C ASN A 161 -31.93 -6.48 -2.50
#